data_AF-A0A7Y5JGU5-F1
#
_entry.id   AF-A0A7Y5JGU5-F1
#
_cell.length_a   1.000
_cell.length_b   1.000
_cell.length_c   1.000
_cell.angle_alpha   90.00
_cell.angle_beta   90.00
_cell.angle_gamma   90.00
#
_symmetry.space_group_name_H-M   'P 1'
#
loop_
_entity.id
_entity.type
_entity.pdbx_description
1 polymer ?
#
loop_
_entity_poly.entity_id
_entity_poly.type
_entity_poly.pdbx_seq_one_letter_code
_entity_poly.pdbx_strand_id
1 'polypeptide(L)'
;MTTQTIDPATQPRQRLLYLHARTPSVFSEILGYTPIEPVKGYRVEIVATDQEWPYNTVHDAIVDGWQIVQFPHLQAPYDDRDLDVVGYEFILQKMEVMA
;
A
#
# COMPACT_ATOMS: atom_id res chain seq x y z
N MET A 1 0.68 4.87 -39.03
CA MET A 1 0.37 4.64 -37.61
C MET A 1 0.15 6.00 -36.98
N THR A 2 -1.10 6.34 -36.67
CA THR A 2 -1.45 7.62 -36.00
C THR A 2 -1.20 7.46 -34.51
N THR A 3 -0.28 8.25 -33.96
CA THR A 3 -0.01 8.32 -32.52
C THR A 3 -1.20 9.02 -31.86
N GLN A 4 -2.04 8.27 -31.16
CA GLN A 4 -3.15 8.82 -30.40
C GLN A 4 -2.56 9.50 -29.15
N THR A 5 -2.63 10.82 -29.08
CA THR A 5 -2.17 11.59 -27.92
C THR A 5 -3.10 11.29 -26.75
N ILE A 6 -2.60 10.54 -25.75
CA ILE A 6 -3.34 10.25 -24.52
C ILE A 6 -3.40 11.54 -23.70
N ASP A 7 -4.60 11.97 -23.32
CA ASP A 7 -4.76 13.10 -22.40
C ASP A 7 -4.24 12.69 -21.01
N PRO A 8 -3.20 13.36 -20.47
CA PRO A 8 -2.62 13.03 -19.16
C PRO A 8 -3.60 13.17 -17.99
N ALA A 9 -4.75 13.85 -18.17
CA ALA A 9 -5.83 13.90 -17.19
C ALA A 9 -6.69 12.62 -17.15
N THR A 10 -6.69 11.84 -18.25
CA THR A 10 -7.48 10.60 -18.36
C THR A 10 -6.63 9.33 -18.23
N GLN A 11 -5.31 9.49 -18.13
CA GLN A 11 -4.40 8.37 -18.00
C GLN A 11 -4.41 7.84 -16.55
N PRO A 12 -4.66 6.53 -16.33
CA PRO A 12 -4.53 5.94 -15.01
C PRO A 12 -3.11 6.10 -14.46
N ARG A 13 -3.00 6.48 -13.19
CA ARG A 13 -1.75 6.61 -12.47
C ARG A 13 -1.67 5.59 -11.35
N GLN A 14 -0.44 5.20 -11.03
CA GLN A 14 -0.16 4.21 -10.01
C GLN A 14 -0.24 4.86 -8.63
N ARG A 15 -1.20 4.41 -7.82
CA ARG A 15 -1.22 4.65 -6.37
C ARG A 15 -0.45 3.51 -5.70
N LEU A 16 0.32 3.81 -4.67
CA LEU A 16 0.97 2.78 -3.86
C LEU A 16 0.38 2.76 -2.46
N LEU A 17 0.38 1.58 -1.88
CA LEU A 17 -0.07 1.36 -0.51
C LEU A 17 0.89 0.40 0.17
N TYR A 18 1.55 0.88 1.22
CA TYR A 18 2.38 0.08 2.10
C TYR A 18 1.51 -0.37 3.28
N LEU A 19 1.46 -1.67 3.55
CA LEU A 19 0.70 -2.26 4.65
C LEU A 19 1.63 -3.06 5.55
N HIS A 20 1.62 -2.77 6.85
CA HIS A 20 2.28 -3.59 7.85
C HIS A 20 1.27 -4.52 8.50
N ALA A 21 1.47 -5.83 8.39
CA ALA A 21 0.59 -6.84 8.96
C ALA A 21 1.25 -7.58 10.13
N ARG A 22 0.43 -8.13 11.04
CA ARG A 22 0.93 -8.92 12.19
C ARG A 22 1.64 -10.22 11.80
N THR A 23 1.25 -10.84 10.68
CA THR A 23 1.82 -12.08 10.14
C THR A 23 1.97 -11.95 8.61
N PRO A 24 2.70 -12.83 7.92
CA PRO A 24 2.84 -12.74 6.46
C PRO A 24 1.60 -13.22 5.69
N SER A 25 0.51 -13.54 6.39
CA SER A 25 -0.76 -13.91 5.77
C SER A 25 -1.49 -12.66 5.25
N VAL A 26 -2.06 -12.73 4.05
CA VAL A 26 -2.92 -11.66 3.52
C VAL A 26 -4.21 -11.47 4.34
N PHE A 27 -4.59 -12.46 5.15
CA PHE A 27 -5.73 -12.40 6.07
C PHE A 27 -5.35 -11.88 7.46
N SER A 28 -4.09 -11.49 7.66
CA SER A 28 -3.61 -10.95 8.92
C SER A 28 -4.16 -9.55 9.15
N GLU A 29 -4.39 -9.22 10.41
CA GLU A 29 -4.69 -7.86 10.86
C GLU A 29 -3.58 -6.90 10.42
N ILE A 30 -4.00 -5.77 9.86
CA ILE A 30 -3.16 -4.63 9.51
C ILE A 30 -2.87 -3.81 10.78
N LEU A 31 -1.59 -3.53 11.02
CA LEU A 31 -1.08 -2.74 12.13
C LEU A 31 -0.85 -1.27 11.75
N GLY A 32 -0.62 -1.02 10.46
CA GLY A 32 -0.36 0.32 9.95
C GLY A 32 -0.32 0.34 8.43
N TYR A 33 -0.47 1.53 7.87
CA TYR A 33 -0.51 1.72 6.43
C TYR A 33 0.11 3.06 6.04
N THR A 34 0.60 3.16 4.82
CA THR A 34 1.06 4.42 4.23
C THR A 34 0.59 4.51 2.78
N PRO A 35 -0.36 5.41 2.46
CA PRO A 35 -0.80 5.65 1.09
C PRO A 35 0.13 6.65 0.39
N ILE A 36 0.49 6.36 -0.85
CA ILE A 36 1.28 7.25 -1.72
C ILE A 36 0.45 7.63 -2.93
N GLU A 37 0.13 8.91 -3.03
CA GLU A 37 -0.65 9.46 -4.14
C GLU A 37 0.27 9.95 -5.26
N PRO A 38 -0.05 9.67 -6.54
CA PRO A 38 0.74 10.05 -7.72
C PRO A 38 0.53 11.53 -8.11
N VAL A 39 0.71 12.43 -7.14
CA VAL A 39 0.56 13.87 -7.29
C VAL A 39 1.89 14.57 -7.03
N LYS A 40 2.25 15.52 -7.90
CA LYS A 40 3.51 16.27 -7.77
C LYS A 40 3.54 17.03 -6.44
N GLY A 41 4.56 16.77 -5.63
CA GLY A 41 4.74 17.42 -4.33
C GLY A 41 3.95 16.76 -3.19
N TYR A 42 3.34 15.59 -3.41
CA TYR A 42 2.72 14.81 -2.34
C TYR A 42 3.73 14.52 -1.22
N ARG A 43 3.27 14.68 0.01
CA ARG A 43 4.01 14.36 1.24
C ARG A 43 3.05 13.61 2.13
N VAL A 44 3.54 12.53 2.73
CA VAL A 44 2.80 11.81 3.77
C VAL A 44 2.70 12.76 4.97
N GLU A 45 1.51 13.26 5.25
CA GLU A 45 1.25 14.02 6.48
C GLU A 45 0.91 13.04 7.59
N ILE A 46 1.61 13.18 8.72
CA ILE A 46 1.24 12.46 9.95
C ILE A 46 0.03 13.19 10.52
N VAL A 47 -1.16 12.75 10.15
CA VAL A 47 -2.40 13.34 10.66
C VAL A 47 -2.64 12.76 12.06
N ALA A 48 -2.78 13.63 13.07
CA ALA A 48 -3.00 13.22 14.47
C ALA A 48 -4.46 12.76 14.75
N THR A 49 -5.33 12.80 13.74
CA THR A 49 -6.70 12.29 13.81
C THR A 49 -6.74 10.83 13.37
N ASP A 50 -7.61 10.04 14.02
CA ASP A 50 -7.95 8.67 13.63
C ASP A 50 -8.44 8.66 12.17
N GLN A 51 -7.52 8.44 11.24
CA GLN A 51 -7.88 8.25 9.85
C GLN A 51 -8.50 6.86 9.75
N GLU A 52 -9.83 6.83 9.66
CA GLU A 52 -10.63 5.62 9.51
C GLU A 52 -10.18 4.87 8.25
N TRP A 53 -9.32 3.88 8.46
CA TRP A 53 -8.77 3.06 7.39
C TRP A 53 -9.76 1.95 7.04
N PRO A 54 -10.09 1.74 5.74
CA PRO A 54 -11.22 0.89 5.38
C PRO A 54 -10.91 -0.62 5.44
N TYR A 55 -9.65 -1.02 5.62
CA TYR A 55 -9.24 -2.42 5.50
C TYR A 55 -8.74 -2.99 6.83
N ASN A 56 -9.29 -4.13 7.23
CA ASN A 56 -8.80 -4.88 8.40
C ASN A 56 -7.65 -5.82 7.99
N THR A 57 -7.65 -6.28 6.74
CA THR A 57 -6.68 -7.23 6.21
C THR A 57 -6.17 -6.79 4.83
N VAL A 58 -5.00 -7.28 4.43
CA VAL A 58 -4.47 -7.08 3.06
C VAL A 58 -5.46 -7.62 2.03
N HIS A 59 -6.15 -8.71 2.36
CA HIS A 59 -7.19 -9.29 1.52
C HIS A 59 -8.34 -8.31 1.25
N ASP A 60 -8.77 -7.50 2.22
CA ASP A 60 -9.82 -6.49 1.98
C ASP A 60 -9.40 -5.46 0.93
N ALA A 61 -8.13 -5.03 0.96
CA ALA A 61 -7.57 -4.16 -0.07
C ALA A 61 -7.54 -4.85 -1.44
N ILE A 62 -7.19 -6.14 -1.50
CA ILE A 62 -7.20 -6.91 -2.75
C ILE A 62 -8.62 -6.99 -3.32
N VAL A 63 -9.64 -7.21 -2.48
CA VAL A 63 -11.05 -7.22 -2.88
C VAL A 63 -11.49 -5.88 -3.46
N ASP A 64 -10.98 -4.76 -2.93
CA ASP A 64 -11.20 -3.42 -3.47
C ASP A 64 -10.40 -3.12 -4.77
N GLY A 65 -9.66 -4.11 -5.29
CA GLY A 65 -8.95 -4.02 -6.55
C GLY A 65 -7.50 -3.56 -6.43
N TRP A 66 -6.94 -3.51 -5.22
CA TRP A 66 -5.50 -3.38 -5.07
C TRP A 66 -4.79 -4.67 -5.53
N GLN A 67 -3.60 -4.51 -6.09
CA GLN A 67 -2.77 -5.59 -6.61
C GLN A 67 -1.48 -5.65 -5.81
N ILE A 68 -1.06 -6.84 -5.37
CA ILE A 68 0.21 -7.01 -4.66
C ILE A 68 1.38 -6.79 -5.63
N VAL A 69 2.26 -5.86 -5.28
CA VAL A 69 3.56 -5.64 -5.92
C VAL A 69 4.63 -6.48 -5.22
N GLN A 70 4.59 -6.55 -3.88
CA GLN A 70 5.56 -7.28 -3.06
C GLN A 70 4.90 -7.98 -1.87
N PHE A 71 5.22 -9.26 -1.69
CA PHE A 71 4.96 -10.02 -0.47
C PHE A 71 6.09 -9.80 0.55
N PRO A 72 5.80 -9.93 1.87
CA PRO A 72 6.81 -9.74 2.90
C PRO A 72 7.96 -10.75 2.76
N HIS A 73 9.18 -10.30 3.07
CA HIS A 73 10.35 -11.17 3.10
C HIS A 73 10.27 -12.14 4.29
N LEU A 74 10.39 -13.44 4.03
CA LEU A 74 10.21 -14.51 5.03
C LEU A 74 11.51 -15.02 5.68
N GLN A 75 12.67 -14.39 5.42
CA GLN A 75 13.97 -14.94 5.85
C GLN A 75 14.33 -14.53 7.31
N ALA A 76 14.40 -15.55 8.16
CA ALA A 76 14.64 -15.67 9.62
C ALA A 76 16.12 -15.41 10.07
N PRO A 77 16.53 -15.45 11.37
CA PRO A 77 15.82 -15.72 12.63
C PRO A 77 15.64 -14.46 13.50
N TYR A 78 14.57 -14.49 14.29
CA TYR A 78 14.25 -13.48 15.30
C TYR A 78 15.26 -13.60 16.45
N ASP A 79 16.15 -12.63 16.62
CA ASP A 79 16.87 -12.40 17.87
C ASP A 79 15.97 -11.53 18.74
N ASP A 80 15.41 -12.09 19.82
CA ASP A 80 14.45 -11.47 20.75
C ASP A 80 14.97 -10.18 21.44
N ARG A 81 16.13 -9.65 21.04
CA ARG A 81 16.84 -8.54 21.69
C ARG A 81 16.65 -7.18 21.04
N ASP A 82 16.10 -7.10 19.82
CA ASP A 82 15.81 -5.83 19.15
C ASP A 82 14.31 -5.70 18.88
N LEU A 83 13.64 -4.99 19.77
CA LEU A 83 12.20 -4.68 19.80
C LEU A 83 11.76 -3.68 18.70
N ASP A 84 12.28 -3.78 17.47
CA ASP A 84 11.95 -2.86 16.38
C ASP A 84 11.49 -3.57 15.09
N VAL A 85 10.96 -4.80 15.19
CA VAL A 85 10.39 -5.50 14.02
C VAL A 85 9.07 -4.85 13.63
N VAL A 86 9.18 -3.82 12.80
CA VAL A 86 8.12 -3.34 11.92
C VAL A 86 7.53 -4.57 11.23
N GLY A 87 6.21 -4.79 11.39
CA GLY A 87 5.52 -6.01 10.95
C GLY A 87 5.72 -6.36 9.47
N TYR A 88 5.17 -7.50 9.06
CA TYR A 88 5.29 -8.02 7.70
C TYR A 88 4.75 -7.01 6.68
N GLU A 89 5.64 -6.42 5.89
CA GLU A 89 5.30 -5.38 4.92
C GLU A 89 4.83 -5.98 3.59
N PHE A 90 3.65 -5.56 3.17
CA PHE A 90 3.14 -5.72 1.82
C PHE A 90 3.20 -4.38 1.08
N ILE A 91 3.56 -4.43 -0.20
CA ILE A 91 3.46 -3.27 -1.11
C ILE A 91 2.38 -3.59 -2.13
N LEU A 92 1.37 -2.74 -2.20
CA LEU A 92 0.24 -2.86 -3.12
C LEU A 92 0.22 -1.68 -4.09
N GLN A 93 -0.38 -1.89 -5.26
CA GLN A 93 -0.66 -0.84 -6.23
C GLN A 93 -2.14 -0.84 -6.65
N LYS A 94 -2.64 0.31 -7.07
CA LYS A 94 -3.92 0.44 -7.77
C LYS A 94 -3.77 1.46 -8.90
N MET A 95 -4.27 1.15 -10.09
CA MET A 95 -4.24 2.04 -11.25
C MET A 95 -5.57 2.78 -11.36
N GLU A 96 -5.56 4.09 -11.15
CA GLU A 96 -6.79 4.90 -11.15
C GLU A 96 -6.61 6.18 -11.96
N VAL A 97 -7.69 6.60 -12.64
CA VAL A 97 -7.75 7.93 -13.26
C VAL A 97 -7.93 8.93 -12.14
N MET A 98 -7.01 9.89 -12.04
CA MET A 98 -7.06 10.93 -11.00
C MET A 98 -8.02 12.02 -11.47
N ALA A 99 -9.11 12.22 -10.73
CA ALA A 99 -10.09 13.27 -10.99
C ALA A 99 -9.57 14.66 -10.58
#